data_AF-A0A7V7WGX4-F1
#
_entry.id   AF-A0A7V7WGX4-F1
#
_cell.length_a   1.000
_cell.length_b   1.000
_cell.length_c   1.000
_cell.angle_alpha   90.00
_cell.angle_beta   90.00
_cell.angle_gamma   90.00
#
_symmetry.space_group_name_H-M   'P 1'
#
loop_
_entity.id
_entity.type
_entity.pdbx_description
1 polymer ?
#
loop_
_entity_poly.entity_id
_entity_poly.type
_entity_poly.pdbx_seq_one_letter_code
_entity_poly.pdbx_strand_id
1 'polypeptide(L)'
;DGAPFLTPAATPYLALSGFNATGLTVANGKLIATSTGDTELVAISFDVGAVFEYAWARGELSYFRNQIDNSIVFVPVSAFTIAPLNTGPATAQGLEASVKLTPLKFLEFIGNYTFLHAQLDGSGNQLPGRPRHLANGRLELTWKYGSVFGSVQYIDKLPIDFANTKFLSRRALVDVGGTLKWRDRYFLTLQGKNVGNVQTFDSVGFPLPRASVWLSFGYKT
;
A
#
# COMPACT_ATOMS: atom_id res chain seq x y z
N ASP A 1 35.95 -14.38 24.10
CA ASP A 1 36.44 -14.56 22.72
C ASP A 1 35.48 -15.48 21.97
N GLY A 2 34.81 -15.13 20.89
CA GLY A 2 34.57 -13.87 20.20
C GLY A 2 33.35 -14.12 19.30
N ALA A 3 32.34 -13.24 19.35
CA ALA A 3 31.14 -13.36 18.54
C ALA A 3 31.45 -13.13 17.06
N PRO A 4 30.89 -13.89 16.11
CA PRO A 4 30.91 -13.49 14.72
C PRO A 4 29.88 -12.38 14.51
N PHE A 5 30.39 -11.21 14.17
CA PHE A 5 29.65 -10.04 13.73
C PHE A 5 28.70 -10.39 12.58
N LEU A 6 27.43 -10.05 12.73
CA LEU A 6 26.50 -9.91 11.60
C LEU A 6 27.01 -8.76 10.72
N THR A 7 27.52 -9.09 9.54
CA THR A 7 27.80 -8.09 8.50
C THR A 7 26.48 -7.67 7.86
N PRO A 8 26.11 -6.37 7.86
CA PRO A 8 24.99 -5.89 7.07
C PRO A 8 25.49 -5.70 5.63
N ALA A 9 25.22 -6.67 4.75
CA ALA A 9 25.56 -6.56 3.35
C ALA A 9 24.31 -6.61 2.47
N ALA A 10 23.81 -5.42 2.14
CA ALA A 10 23.49 -4.95 0.79
C ALA A 10 22.18 -4.14 0.81
N THR A 11 22.31 -2.83 0.92
CA THR A 11 21.31 -1.86 0.48
C THR A 11 21.26 -1.88 -1.05
N PRO A 12 20.17 -2.32 -1.71
CA PRO A 12 20.00 -2.04 -3.13
C PRO A 12 19.71 -0.54 -3.30
N TYR A 13 20.66 0.16 -3.91
CA TYR A 13 20.48 1.48 -4.48
C TYR A 13 19.48 1.38 -5.62
N LEU A 14 18.37 2.12 -5.55
CA LEU A 14 17.46 2.31 -6.67
C LEU A 14 17.69 3.73 -7.20
N ALA A 15 18.25 3.81 -8.41
CA ALA A 15 18.45 5.07 -9.10
C ALA A 15 17.09 5.65 -9.50
N LEU A 16 16.70 6.74 -8.83
CA LEU A 16 15.64 7.63 -9.31
C LEU A 16 16.11 8.35 -10.59
N SER A 17 15.30 8.29 -11.64
CA SER A 17 15.33 9.25 -12.76
C SER A 17 13.88 9.55 -13.13
N GLY A 18 13.43 10.77 -13.41
CA GLY A 18 14.00 12.10 -13.35
C GLY A 18 12.80 13.06 -13.45
N PHE A 19 12.81 14.14 -12.68
CA PHE A 19 11.70 15.10 -12.64
C PHE A 19 11.72 16.02 -13.86
N ASN A 20 10.56 16.19 -14.49
CA ASN A 20 10.20 17.43 -15.17
C ASN A 20 8.69 17.66 -15.00
N ALA A 21 8.31 18.92 -14.75
CA ALA A 21 6.92 19.32 -14.59
C ALA A 21 6.16 18.99 -15.89
N THR A 22 5.14 18.13 -15.80
CA THR A 22 4.54 17.33 -16.89
C THR A 22 5.54 16.39 -17.57
N GLY A 23 5.48 15.11 -17.22
CA GLY A 23 6.44 14.11 -17.69
C GLY A 23 5.87 12.70 -17.75
N LEU A 24 6.34 11.95 -18.74
CA LEU A 24 6.25 10.50 -18.85
C LEU A 24 7.52 9.92 -18.23
N THR A 25 7.41 9.09 -17.20
CA THR A 25 8.54 8.35 -16.61
C THR A 25 8.53 6.94 -17.20
N VAL A 26 9.67 6.46 -17.68
CA VAL A 26 9.87 5.07 -18.11
C VAL A 26 11.11 4.56 -17.40
N ALA A 27 10.98 3.50 -16.61
CA ALA A 27 12.11 2.81 -16.01
C ALA A 27 12.12 1.31 -16.39
N ASN A 28 13.33 0.81 -16.60
CA ASN A 28 13.63 -0.59 -16.90
C ASN A 28 14.68 -1.07 -15.89
N GLY A 29 14.37 -2.12 -15.13
CA GLY A 29 15.27 -2.64 -14.10
C GLY A 29 15.29 -4.16 -14.06
N LYS A 30 16.48 -4.73 -13.88
CA LYS A 30 16.66 -6.14 -13.48
C LYS A 30 16.95 -6.16 -11.98
N LEU A 31 16.05 -6.75 -11.19
CA LEU A 31 16.29 -6.99 -9.78
C LEU A 31 16.78 -8.43 -9.61
N ILE A 32 17.96 -8.57 -9.01
CA ILE A 32 18.52 -9.87 -8.60
C ILE A 32 18.54 -9.86 -7.08
N ALA A 33 17.73 -10.72 -6.46
CA ALA A 33 17.77 -10.93 -5.03
C ALA A 33 18.32 -12.34 -4.77
N THR A 34 19.49 -12.41 -4.14
CA THR A 34 20.15 -13.69 -3.82
C THR A 34 19.57 -14.24 -2.51
N SER A 35 18.90 -15.38 -2.59
CA SER A 35 18.50 -16.19 -1.44
C SER A 35 19.52 -17.30 -1.24
N THR A 36 19.91 -17.58 0.02
CA THR A 36 20.90 -18.60 0.36
C THR A 36 20.43 -20.00 -0.07
N GLY A 37 21.22 -20.66 -0.92
CA GLY A 37 20.95 -21.99 -1.47
C GLY A 37 20.34 -21.94 -2.89
N ASP A 38 21.19 -22.03 -3.92
CA ASP A 38 20.97 -22.28 -5.37
C ASP A 38 19.73 -21.72 -6.09
N THR A 39 18.94 -20.85 -5.46
CA THR A 39 17.69 -20.32 -6.00
C THR A 39 17.79 -18.80 -6.03
N GLU A 40 18.27 -18.28 -7.15
CA GLU A 40 18.28 -16.83 -7.41
C GLU A 40 16.87 -16.37 -7.81
N LEU A 41 16.35 -15.34 -7.13
CA LEU A 41 15.20 -14.60 -7.62
C LEU A 41 15.70 -13.68 -8.73
N VAL A 42 15.30 -13.99 -9.95
CA VAL A 42 15.50 -13.12 -11.11
C VAL A 42 14.16 -12.50 -11.46
N ALA A 43 14.13 -11.17 -11.54
CA ALA A 43 12.95 -10.44 -11.98
C ALA A 43 13.30 -9.36 -13.00
N ILE A 44 12.46 -9.23 -14.01
CA ILE A 44 12.48 -8.14 -15.00
C ILE A 44 11.28 -7.24 -14.73
N SER A 45 11.55 -5.96 -14.51
CA SER A 45 10.56 -4.94 -14.21
C SER A 45 10.53 -3.86 -15.29
N PHE A 46 9.32 -3.55 -15.74
CA PHE A 46 9.01 -2.45 -16.64
C PHE A 46 7.94 -1.57 -16.00
N ASP A 47 8.14 -0.26 -16.02
CA ASP A 47 7.12 0.70 -15.64
C ASP A 47 7.08 1.91 -16.58
N VAL A 48 5.88 2.44 -16.75
CA VAL A 48 5.62 3.67 -17.49
C VAL A 48 4.53 4.46 -16.78
N GLY A 49 4.70 5.76 -16.61
CA GLY A 49 3.70 6.58 -15.94
C GLY A 49 3.67 8.01 -16.40
N ALA A 50 2.51 8.65 -16.24
CA ALA A 50 2.28 10.05 -16.59
C ALA A 50 1.84 10.82 -15.35
N VAL A 51 2.38 12.03 -15.21
CA VAL A 51 1.95 12.99 -14.18
C VAL A 51 1.27 14.17 -14.84
N PHE A 52 0.10 14.53 -14.33
CA PHE A 52 -0.58 15.76 -14.69
C PHE A 52 -0.60 16.72 -13.50
N GLU A 53 -0.44 18.01 -13.81
CA GLU A 53 -0.42 19.06 -12.82
C GLU A 53 -1.19 20.27 -13.35
N TYR A 54 -2.12 20.76 -12.54
CA TYR A 54 -2.97 21.91 -12.77
C TYR A 54 -3.15 22.64 -11.44
N ALA A 55 -3.54 23.92 -11.49
CA ALA A 55 -3.56 24.80 -10.30
C ALA A 55 -4.35 24.23 -9.11
N TRP A 56 -5.40 23.46 -9.36
CA TRP A 56 -6.23 22.83 -8.34
C TRP A 56 -6.21 21.29 -8.39
N ALA A 57 -5.40 20.68 -9.25
CA ALA A 57 -5.40 19.23 -9.42
C ALA A 57 -4.01 18.71 -9.76
N ARG A 58 -3.57 17.68 -9.06
CA ARG A 58 -2.40 16.89 -9.43
C ARG A 58 -2.82 15.44 -9.49
N GLY A 59 -2.31 14.69 -10.44
CA GLY A 59 -2.45 13.25 -10.40
C GLY A 59 -1.40 12.54 -11.21
N GLU A 60 -1.39 11.24 -11.00
CA GLU A 60 -0.41 10.32 -11.55
C GLU A 60 -1.14 9.07 -11.97
N LEU A 61 -0.73 8.52 -13.12
CA LEU A 61 -1.18 7.23 -13.60
C LEU A 61 0.05 6.47 -14.07
N SER A 62 0.30 5.29 -13.50
CA SER A 62 1.38 4.41 -13.89
C SER A 62 0.86 3.04 -14.27
N TYR A 63 1.55 2.39 -15.20
CA TYR A 63 1.44 0.99 -15.52
C TYR A 63 2.78 0.34 -15.16
N PHE A 64 2.71 -0.84 -14.54
CA PHE A 64 3.89 -1.64 -14.25
C PHE A 64 3.67 -3.09 -14.67
N ARG A 65 4.76 -3.78 -14.99
CA ARG A 65 4.81 -5.22 -15.22
C ARG A 65 6.12 -5.78 -14.72
N ASN A 66 6.00 -6.80 -13.87
CA ASN A 66 7.09 -7.57 -13.30
C ASN A 66 6.93 -9.03 -13.73
N GLN A 67 7.97 -9.58 -14.35
CA GLN A 67 8.11 -11.01 -14.61
C GLN A 67 9.14 -11.55 -13.63
N ILE A 68 8.74 -12.52 -12.82
CA ILE A 68 9.56 -13.11 -11.76
C ILE A 68 9.79 -14.57 -12.15
N ASP A 69 11.04 -14.95 -12.39
CA ASP A 69 11.38 -16.32 -12.81
C ASP A 69 11.27 -17.31 -11.65
N ASN A 70 11.70 -16.90 -10.46
CA ASN A 70 11.65 -17.67 -9.23
C ASN A 70 10.99 -16.84 -8.12
N SER A 71 9.68 -16.98 -7.94
CA SER A 71 8.98 -16.31 -6.85
C SER A 71 9.21 -17.07 -5.55
N ILE A 72 9.83 -16.42 -4.56
CA ILE A 72 10.06 -17.01 -3.24
C ILE A 72 9.03 -16.44 -2.26
N VAL A 73 8.31 -17.34 -1.59
CA VAL A 73 7.43 -17.00 -0.47
C VAL A 73 7.96 -17.66 0.79
N PHE A 74 7.92 -16.93 1.89
CA PHE A 74 8.33 -17.46 3.19
C PHE A 74 7.12 -18.11 3.87
N VAL A 75 7.18 -19.42 4.05
CA VAL A 75 6.11 -20.21 4.68
C VAL A 75 6.57 -20.77 6.02
N PRO A 76 5.72 -20.74 7.06
CA PRO A 76 6.01 -21.44 8.30
C PRO A 76 5.96 -22.95 8.05
N VAL A 77 7.11 -23.62 8.18
CA VAL A 77 7.21 -25.09 8.11
C VAL A 77 7.11 -25.74 9.49
N SER A 78 7.29 -24.96 10.55
CA SER A 78 7.07 -25.35 11.94
C SER A 78 6.65 -24.15 12.79
N ALA A 79 6.30 -24.37 14.06
CA ALA A 79 5.96 -23.31 15.02
C ALA A 79 7.10 -22.29 15.25
N PHE A 80 8.35 -22.64 14.92
CA PHE A 80 9.54 -21.81 15.15
C PHE A 80 10.38 -21.61 13.89
N THR A 81 9.94 -22.11 12.73
CA THR A 81 10.75 -22.12 11.51
C THR A 81 9.95 -21.63 10.32
N ILE A 82 10.46 -20.59 9.68
CA ILE A 82 9.97 -20.06 8.41
C ILE A 82 11.01 -20.40 7.35
N ALA A 83 10.58 -21.06 6.28
CA ALA A 83 11.46 -21.46 5.17
C ALA A 83 11.04 -20.77 3.86
N PRO A 84 12.01 -20.41 2.99
CA PRO A 84 11.71 -19.96 1.65
C PRO A 84 11.20 -21.14 0.81
N LEU A 85 10.05 -20.96 0.16
CA LEU A 85 9.49 -21.88 -0.82
C LEU A 85 9.47 -21.18 -2.18
N ASN A 86 10.14 -21.77 -3.17
CA ASN A 86 10.01 -21.32 -4.55
C ASN A 86 8.64 -21.77 -5.10
N THR A 87 7.77 -20.82 -5.40
CA THR A 87 6.44 -21.07 -5.97
C THR A 87 6.45 -21.12 -7.50
N GLY A 88 7.64 -21.05 -8.11
CA GLY A 88 7.83 -21.01 -9.55
C GLY A 88 7.66 -19.59 -10.12
N PRO A 89 7.53 -19.48 -11.46
CA PRO A 89 7.44 -18.20 -12.12
C PRO A 89 6.10 -17.52 -11.85
N ALA A 90 6.14 -16.18 -11.74
CA ALA A 90 4.97 -15.36 -11.48
C ALA A 90 5.06 -14.05 -12.26
N THR A 91 3.93 -13.64 -12.82
CA THR A 91 3.77 -12.32 -13.44
C THR A 91 2.89 -11.44 -12.56
N ALA A 92 3.36 -10.21 -12.30
CA ALA A 92 2.58 -9.18 -11.61
C ALA A 92 2.56 -7.89 -12.44
N GLN A 93 1.38 -7.48 -12.88
CA GLN A 93 1.21 -6.25 -13.66
C GLN A 93 -0.01 -5.49 -13.17
N GLY A 94 -0.03 -4.19 -13.41
CA GLY A 94 -1.10 -3.37 -12.85
C GLY A 94 -1.08 -1.93 -13.30
N LEU A 95 -2.11 -1.22 -12.86
CA LEU A 95 -2.24 0.22 -12.98
C LEU A 95 -2.30 0.82 -11.57
N GLU A 96 -1.57 1.90 -11.35
CA GLU A 96 -1.69 2.72 -10.14
C GLU A 96 -2.08 4.13 -10.53
N ALA A 97 -3.09 4.66 -9.88
CA ALA A 97 -3.56 6.01 -10.07
C ALA A 97 -3.60 6.73 -8.73
N SER A 98 -3.07 7.95 -8.69
CA SER A 98 -3.22 8.85 -7.56
C SER A 98 -3.76 10.20 -8.03
N VAL A 99 -4.54 10.85 -7.18
CA VAL A 99 -5.07 12.18 -7.45
C VAL A 99 -5.14 12.98 -6.17
N LYS A 100 -4.79 14.26 -6.27
CA LYS A 100 -4.99 15.29 -5.26
C LYS A 100 -5.74 16.45 -5.90
N LEU A 101 -6.90 16.79 -5.35
CA LEU A 101 -7.73 17.90 -5.80
C LEU A 101 -7.85 18.93 -4.68
N THR A 102 -7.59 20.19 -4.99
CA THR A 102 -7.75 21.34 -4.11
C THR A 102 -8.55 22.44 -4.82
N PRO A 103 -9.82 22.17 -5.21
CA PRO A 103 -10.62 23.11 -6.00
C PRO A 103 -10.92 24.42 -5.26
N LEU A 104 -10.93 24.39 -3.93
CA LEU A 104 -11.14 25.55 -3.06
C LEU A 104 -10.11 25.50 -1.93
N LYS A 105 -9.74 26.67 -1.38
CA LYS A 105 -8.74 26.77 -0.29
C LYS A 105 -9.11 25.98 0.97
N PHE A 106 -10.39 25.69 1.17
CA PHE A 106 -10.90 24.96 2.32
C PHE A 106 -11.23 23.49 2.01
N LEU A 107 -11.05 23.02 0.77
CA LEU A 107 -11.47 21.68 0.35
C LEU A 107 -10.30 20.95 -0.32
N GLU A 108 -9.93 19.82 0.25
CA GLU A 108 -8.92 18.92 -0.30
C GLU A 108 -9.51 17.51 -0.45
N PHE A 109 -9.26 16.86 -1.58
CA PHE A 109 -9.52 15.45 -1.80
C PHE A 109 -8.23 14.76 -2.23
N ILE A 110 -7.95 13.60 -1.64
CA ILE A 110 -6.85 12.72 -2.06
C ILE A 110 -7.43 11.35 -2.32
N GLY A 111 -7.13 10.78 -3.50
CA GLY A 111 -7.57 9.46 -3.91
C GLY A 111 -6.41 8.65 -4.47
N ASN A 112 -6.43 7.34 -4.22
CA ASN A 112 -5.49 6.38 -4.78
C ASN A 112 -6.24 5.12 -5.20
N TYR A 113 -5.85 4.52 -6.30
CA TYR A 113 -6.41 3.28 -6.80
C TYR A 113 -5.32 2.42 -7.44
N THR A 114 -5.27 1.15 -7.06
CA THR A 114 -4.39 0.15 -7.66
C THR A 114 -5.24 -0.98 -8.22
N PHE A 115 -5.09 -1.25 -9.51
CA PHE A 115 -5.47 -2.50 -10.13
C PHE A 115 -4.25 -3.39 -10.25
N LEU A 116 -4.27 -4.57 -9.61
CA LEU A 116 -3.18 -5.53 -9.63
C LEU A 116 -3.65 -6.87 -10.19
N HIS A 117 -2.99 -7.30 -11.26
CA HIS A 117 -3.10 -8.65 -11.80
C HIS A 117 -1.78 -9.39 -11.54
N ALA A 118 -1.72 -10.05 -10.39
CA ALA A 118 -0.58 -10.86 -9.96
C ALA A 118 -0.98 -12.33 -9.93
N GLN A 119 -0.26 -13.17 -10.67
CA GLN A 119 -0.58 -14.59 -10.83
C GLN A 119 0.66 -15.47 -10.93
N LEU A 120 0.51 -16.74 -10.58
CA LEU A 120 1.48 -17.80 -10.89
C LEU A 120 1.36 -18.18 -12.36
N ASP A 121 2.47 -18.22 -13.09
CA ASP A 121 2.43 -18.47 -14.54
C ASP A 121 2.03 -19.91 -14.87
N GLY A 122 2.39 -20.88 -14.03
CA GLY A 122 2.06 -22.29 -14.24
C GLY A 122 0.60 -22.67 -14.04
N SER A 123 -0.16 -21.89 -13.25
CA SER A 123 -1.57 -22.18 -12.94
C SER A 123 -2.55 -21.09 -13.36
N GLY A 124 -2.09 -19.86 -13.58
CA GLY A 124 -2.94 -18.68 -13.74
C GLY A 124 -3.63 -18.23 -12.45
N ASN A 125 -3.37 -18.90 -11.32
CA ASN A 125 -3.96 -18.53 -10.04
C ASN A 125 -3.38 -17.22 -9.54
N GLN A 126 -4.25 -16.38 -8.96
CA GLN A 126 -3.88 -15.12 -8.35
C GLN A 126 -2.97 -15.35 -7.14
N LEU A 127 -1.93 -14.52 -7.01
CA LEU A 127 -1.00 -14.61 -5.89
C LEU A 127 -1.72 -14.35 -4.55
N PRO A 128 -1.54 -15.23 -3.54
CA PRO A 128 -2.10 -15.03 -2.20
C PRO A 128 -1.68 -13.70 -1.58
N GLY A 129 -2.56 -13.10 -0.79
CA GLY A 129 -2.28 -11.82 -0.12
C GLY A 129 -2.35 -10.59 -1.03
N ARG A 130 -2.58 -10.76 -2.33
CA ARG A 130 -2.58 -9.67 -3.32
C ARG A 130 -3.99 -9.43 -3.87
N PRO A 131 -4.79 -8.48 -3.33
CA PRO A 131 -6.10 -8.15 -3.88
C PRO A 131 -5.98 -7.53 -5.29
N ARG A 132 -7.01 -7.71 -6.13
CA ARG A 132 -7.01 -7.13 -7.48
C ARG A 132 -7.28 -5.63 -7.50
N HIS A 133 -8.09 -5.16 -6.56
CA HIS A 133 -8.43 -3.75 -6.45
C HIS A 133 -8.16 -3.28 -5.03
N LEU A 134 -7.39 -2.20 -4.93
CA LEU A 134 -7.20 -1.42 -3.72
C LEU A 134 -7.58 0.01 -4.03
N ALA A 135 -8.40 0.63 -3.19
CA ALA A 135 -8.73 2.05 -3.33
C ALA A 135 -8.69 2.74 -1.98
N ASN A 136 -8.17 3.95 -1.94
CA ASN A 136 -8.20 4.81 -0.77
C ASN A 136 -8.71 6.19 -1.21
N GLY A 137 -9.57 6.79 -0.40
CA GLY A 137 -10.06 8.15 -0.64
C GLY A 137 -10.15 8.91 0.67
N ARG A 138 -9.80 10.19 0.67
CA ARG A 138 -9.94 11.09 1.80
C ARG A 138 -10.43 12.44 1.31
N LEU A 139 -11.48 12.94 1.95
CA LEU A 139 -11.99 14.29 1.78
C LEU A 139 -11.73 15.06 3.08
N GLU A 140 -11.19 16.26 2.97
CA GLU A 140 -10.91 17.15 4.09
C GLU A 140 -11.45 18.55 3.82
N LEU A 141 -12.14 19.10 4.83
CA LEU A 141 -12.64 20.47 4.86
C LEU A 141 -11.92 21.22 5.97
N THR A 142 -11.26 22.34 5.64
CA THR A 142 -10.41 23.11 6.58
C THR A 142 -10.78 24.59 6.59
N TRP A 143 -10.99 25.13 7.78
CA TRP A 143 -11.28 26.55 8.00
C TRP A 143 -10.50 27.09 9.20
N LYS A 144 -10.65 28.40 9.49
CA LYS A 144 -9.88 29.07 10.55
C LYS A 144 -10.02 28.43 11.93
N TYR A 145 -11.15 27.79 12.22
CA TYR A 145 -11.42 27.20 13.53
C TYR A 145 -11.21 25.69 13.56
N GLY A 146 -10.73 25.05 12.49
CA GLY A 146 -10.62 23.60 12.50
C GLY A 146 -10.61 22.93 11.15
N SER A 147 -10.74 21.60 11.18
CA SER A 147 -10.97 20.79 10.00
C SER A 147 -11.86 19.59 10.32
N VAL A 148 -12.52 19.05 9.31
CA VAL A 148 -13.17 17.73 9.37
C VAL A 148 -12.73 16.91 8.19
N PHE A 149 -12.74 15.59 8.35
CA PHE A 149 -12.43 14.66 7.28
C PHE A 149 -13.33 13.43 7.30
N GLY A 150 -13.44 12.81 6.14
CA GLY A 150 -13.89 11.43 5.97
C GLY A 150 -12.92 10.69 5.05
N SER A 151 -12.61 9.44 5.36
CA SER A 151 -11.81 8.59 4.49
C SER A 151 -12.37 7.19 4.37
N VAL A 152 -12.14 6.57 3.22
CA VAL A 152 -12.50 5.20 2.92
C VAL A 152 -11.28 4.44 2.40
N GLN A 153 -11.12 3.20 2.85
CA GLN A 153 -10.19 2.23 2.30
C GLN A 153 -10.98 1.01 1.83
N TYR A 154 -10.99 0.75 0.53
CA TYR A 154 -11.57 -0.43 -0.08
C TYR A 154 -10.48 -1.44 -0.42
N ILE A 155 -10.73 -2.70 -0.03
CA ILE A 155 -9.88 -3.84 -0.32
C ILE A 155 -10.77 -4.91 -0.94
N ASP A 156 -10.49 -5.31 -2.17
CA ASP A 156 -11.21 -6.40 -2.81
C ASP A 156 -10.95 -7.75 -2.11
N LYS A 157 -11.73 -8.77 -2.48
CA LYS A 157 -11.43 -10.14 -2.06
C LYS A 157 -10.02 -10.52 -2.48
N LEU A 158 -9.34 -11.30 -1.65
CA LEU A 158 -7.99 -11.78 -1.94
C LEU A 158 -7.85 -13.25 -1.54
N PRO A 159 -7.14 -14.06 -2.34
CA PRO A 159 -6.87 -15.45 -1.98
C PRO A 159 -5.90 -15.50 -0.80
N ILE A 160 -6.08 -16.49 0.06
CA ILE A 160 -5.14 -16.80 1.15
C ILE A 160 -4.35 -18.08 0.91
N ASP A 161 -4.63 -18.77 -0.20
CA ASP A 161 -3.97 -20.00 -0.63
C ASP A 161 -3.63 -19.97 -2.13
N PHE A 162 -2.56 -20.67 -2.50
CA PHE A 162 -2.07 -20.72 -3.89
C PHE A 162 -3.02 -21.44 -4.85
N ALA A 163 -3.89 -22.30 -4.33
CA ALA A 163 -4.93 -22.96 -5.12
C ALA A 163 -6.14 -22.05 -5.40
N ASN A 164 -6.20 -20.86 -4.80
CA ASN A 164 -7.31 -19.92 -4.91
C ASN A 164 -8.66 -20.57 -4.52
N THR A 165 -8.65 -21.39 -3.48
CA THR A 165 -9.86 -22.04 -2.95
C THR A 165 -10.43 -21.31 -1.74
N LYS A 166 -9.60 -20.53 -1.04
CA LYS A 166 -9.98 -19.76 0.15
C LYS A 166 -9.71 -18.28 -0.09
N PHE A 167 -10.70 -17.44 0.23
CA PHE A 167 -10.60 -16.00 0.06
C PHE A 167 -10.96 -15.28 1.35
N LEU A 168 -10.22 -14.21 1.65
CA LEU A 168 -10.72 -13.16 2.53
C LEU A 168 -11.70 -12.29 1.74
N SER A 169 -12.85 -12.00 2.36
CA SER A 169 -13.90 -11.21 1.74
C SER A 169 -13.47 -9.76 1.51
N ARG A 170 -14.06 -9.16 0.48
CA ARG A 170 -13.93 -7.71 0.21
C ARG A 170 -14.41 -6.90 1.41
N ARG A 171 -13.82 -5.73 1.62
CA ARG A 171 -14.15 -4.86 2.76
C ARG A 171 -13.90 -3.39 2.44
N ALA A 172 -14.66 -2.52 3.11
CA ALA A 172 -14.45 -1.09 3.11
C ALA A 172 -14.34 -0.61 4.56
N LEU A 173 -13.24 0.06 4.89
CA LEU A 173 -13.03 0.70 6.19
C LEU A 173 -13.30 2.18 6.03
N VAL A 174 -14.16 2.73 6.89
CA VAL A 174 -14.51 4.15 6.88
C VAL A 174 -14.02 4.78 8.18
N ASP A 175 -13.31 5.89 8.05
CA ASP A 175 -12.90 6.72 9.18
C ASP A 175 -13.50 8.12 9.00
N VAL A 176 -13.84 8.75 10.12
CA VAL A 176 -14.27 10.15 10.16
C VAL A 176 -13.59 10.85 11.31
N GLY A 177 -13.38 12.15 11.20
CA GLY A 177 -12.84 12.90 12.32
C GLY A 177 -12.83 14.38 12.09
N GLY A 178 -12.42 15.12 13.10
CA GLY A 178 -12.26 16.54 13.00
C GLY A 178 -11.46 17.11 14.15
N THR A 179 -10.91 18.28 13.90
CA THR A 179 -10.11 19.07 14.83
C THR A 179 -10.76 20.42 15.00
N LEU A 180 -11.08 20.81 16.23
CA LEU A 180 -11.50 22.16 16.59
C LEU A 180 -10.32 22.92 17.18
N LYS A 181 -10.09 24.15 16.73
CA LYS A 181 -9.07 25.08 17.22
C LYS A 181 -9.73 26.21 17.98
N TRP A 182 -9.17 26.56 19.15
CA TRP A 182 -9.66 27.63 19.99
C TRP A 182 -8.54 28.60 20.38
N ARG A 183 -8.78 29.90 20.15
CA ARG A 183 -7.83 31.01 20.41
C ARG A 183 -6.45 30.80 19.78
N ASP A 184 -6.37 30.06 18.67
CA ASP A 184 -5.14 29.64 17.99
C ASP A 184 -4.09 28.93 18.86
N ARG A 185 -4.47 28.57 20.10
CA ARG A 185 -3.60 27.95 21.09
C ARG A 185 -4.06 26.53 21.41
N TYR A 186 -5.35 26.32 21.58
CA TYR A 186 -5.89 25.02 21.99
C TYR A 186 -6.44 24.28 20.79
N PHE A 187 -6.32 22.96 20.79
CA PHE A 187 -6.99 22.12 19.81
C PHE A 187 -7.56 20.86 20.44
N LEU A 188 -8.73 20.45 19.95
CA LEU A 188 -9.42 19.23 20.31
C LEU A 188 -9.65 18.42 19.05
N THR A 189 -9.19 17.17 19.02
CA THR A 189 -9.37 16.25 17.89
C THR A 189 -10.21 15.08 18.32
N LEU A 190 -11.25 14.77 17.54
CA LEU A 190 -12.07 13.58 17.69
C LEU A 190 -11.96 12.75 16.40
N GLN A 191 -11.66 11.46 16.53
CA GLN A 191 -11.57 10.54 15.39
C GLN A 191 -12.34 9.26 15.67
N GLY A 192 -13.27 8.92 14.78
CA GLY A 192 -13.88 7.60 14.70
C GLY A 192 -13.15 6.77 13.64
N LYS A 193 -12.53 5.67 14.06
CA LYS A 193 -11.86 4.70 13.20
C LYS A 193 -12.78 3.53 12.93
N ASN A 194 -12.82 3.07 11.68
CA ASN A 194 -13.63 1.93 11.24
C ASN A 194 -15.09 2.04 11.71
N VAL A 195 -15.74 3.17 11.43
CA VAL A 195 -17.11 3.48 11.91
C VAL A 195 -18.17 2.53 11.36
N GLY A 196 -17.87 1.82 10.26
CA GLY A 196 -18.68 0.72 9.75
C GLY A 196 -18.60 -0.58 10.56
N ASN A 197 -17.79 -0.61 11.63
CA ASN A 197 -17.63 -1.75 12.55
C ASN A 197 -17.23 -3.07 11.84
N VAL A 198 -16.42 -2.96 10.78
CA VAL A 198 -15.98 -4.10 9.97
C VAL A 198 -14.90 -4.87 10.72
N GLN A 199 -15.02 -6.19 10.85
CA GLN A 199 -13.96 -7.01 11.43
C GLN A 199 -12.84 -7.20 10.41
N THR A 200 -11.61 -6.87 10.81
CA THR A 200 -10.39 -7.13 10.03
C THR A 200 -9.40 -7.93 10.83
N PHE A 201 -8.41 -8.49 10.13
CA PHE A 201 -7.35 -9.30 10.71
C PHE A 201 -6.01 -8.82 10.18
N ASP A 202 -4.95 -8.98 10.96
CA ASP A 202 -3.59 -8.78 10.50
C ASP A 202 -3.10 -9.94 9.62
N SER A 203 -1.82 -9.92 9.23
CA SER A 203 -1.21 -10.93 8.38
C SER A 203 -1.07 -12.31 9.01
N VAL A 204 -1.16 -12.44 10.34
CA VAL A 204 -1.08 -13.71 11.08
C VAL A 204 -2.44 -14.15 11.65
N GLY A 205 -3.50 -13.37 11.39
CA GLY A 205 -4.87 -13.72 11.75
C GLY A 205 -5.37 -13.14 13.07
N PHE A 206 -4.66 -12.21 13.71
CA PHE A 206 -5.18 -11.53 14.89
C PHE A 206 -6.24 -10.50 14.51
N PRO A 207 -7.39 -10.46 15.22
CA PRO A 207 -8.43 -9.49 14.94
C PRO A 207 -7.93 -8.09 15.26
N LEU A 208 -8.04 -7.19 14.27
CA LEU A 208 -7.80 -5.77 14.48
C LEU A 208 -9.01 -5.14 15.19
N PRO A 209 -8.80 -4.01 15.91
CA PRO A 209 -9.89 -3.28 16.53
C PRO A 209 -10.99 -2.95 15.51
N ARG A 210 -12.25 -3.12 15.94
CA ARG A 210 -13.41 -2.74 15.15
C ARG A 210 -13.62 -1.22 15.25
N ALA A 211 -14.86 -0.74 15.38
CA ALA A 211 -15.10 0.68 15.60
C ALA A 211 -14.37 1.17 16.88
N SER A 212 -13.58 2.24 16.75
CA SER A 212 -12.89 2.86 17.89
C SER A 212 -12.96 4.38 17.81
N VAL A 213 -12.92 5.04 18.96
CA VAL A 213 -12.98 6.50 19.08
C VAL A 213 -11.75 6.99 19.81
N TRP A 214 -11.11 8.01 19.25
CA TRP A 214 -9.92 8.65 19.79
C TRP A 214 -10.22 10.12 20.05
N LEU A 215 -9.87 10.57 21.25
CA LEU A 215 -9.97 11.97 21.66
C LEU A 215 -8.56 12.47 22.00
N SER A 216 -8.19 13.62 21.47
CA SER A 216 -6.91 14.26 21.78
C SER A 216 -7.10 15.73 22.02
N PHE A 217 -6.53 16.24 23.12
CA PHE A 217 -6.49 17.65 23.44
C PHE A 217 -5.03 18.09 23.48
N GLY A 218 -4.74 19.30 22.98
CA GLY A 218 -3.41 19.86 23.04
C GLY A 218 -3.42 21.38 23.06
N TYR A 219 -2.25 21.94 23.34
CA TYR A 219 -2.00 23.36 23.30
C TYR A 219 -0.71 23.65 22.50
N LYS A 220 -0.68 24.79 21.82
CA LYS A 220 0.48 25.30 21.08
C LYS A 220 1.14 26.40 21.92
N THR A 221 2.41 26.20 22.25
CA THR A 221 3.27 27.17 22.95
C THR A 221 3.69 28.31 22.04
#